data_AF-A0A6P2SN99-F1
#
_entry.id   AF-A0A6P2SN99-F1
#
_cell.length_a   1.000
_cell.length_b   1.000
_cell.length_c   1.000
_cell.angle_alpha   90.00
_cell.angle_beta   90.00
_cell.angle_gamma   90.00
#
_symmetry.space_group_name_H-M   'P 1'
#
loop_
_entity.id
_entity.type
_entity.pdbx_description
1 polymer ?
#
loop_
_entity_poly.entity_id
_entity_poly.type
_entity_poly.pdbx_seq_one_letter_code
_entity_poly.pdbx_strand_id
1 'polypeptide(L)'
;MSDFVSITVDDSQLQAALQRLEHAGVDLSPAMRKIAQALHKVTEDNFAAEGRPKWTPLAEATKHARLGGKKTYKKNGELTAAAQRRQDAGFRILQHTGDLAGNISTDYDSTQAVVGSNKEYAAIHQFGGMAGRGRKVEIPARPYLPLTTDGDLQPEAREEVLDTILRHLKRAAGV
;
A
#
# COMPACT_ATOMS: atom_id res chain seq x y z
N MET A 1 -35.52 -18.87 58.56
CA MET A 1 -35.86 -18.86 57.13
C MET A 1 -34.94 -17.85 56.47
N SER A 2 -34.03 -18.31 55.63
CA SER A 2 -33.18 -17.41 54.84
C SER A 2 -33.95 -17.00 53.60
N ASP A 3 -34.42 -15.75 53.58
CA ASP A 3 -35.03 -15.14 52.42
C ASP A 3 -33.95 -14.89 51.38
N PHE A 4 -33.92 -15.70 50.32
CA PHE A 4 -33.03 -15.48 49.19
C PHE A 4 -33.69 -14.55 48.18
N VAL A 5 -32.93 -13.55 47.73
CA VAL A 5 -33.31 -12.71 46.58
C VAL A 5 -32.92 -13.46 45.30
N SER A 6 -33.90 -13.72 44.44
CA SER A 6 -33.67 -14.27 43.10
C SER A 6 -33.47 -13.13 42.10
N ILE A 7 -32.30 -13.09 41.45
CA ILE A 7 -32.00 -12.20 40.33
C ILE A 7 -32.08 -13.04 39.05
N THR A 8 -32.99 -12.71 38.15
CA THR A 8 -33.05 -13.30 36.80
C THR A 8 -32.37 -12.34 35.84
N VAL A 9 -31.35 -12.83 35.12
CA VAL A 9 -30.64 -12.07 34.09
C VAL A 9 -31.20 -12.47 32.73
N ASP A 10 -31.71 -11.50 31.96
CA ASP A 10 -32.06 -11.69 30.55
C ASP A 10 -30.77 -11.68 29.72
N ASP A 11 -30.41 -12.84 29.15
CA ASP A 11 -29.21 -13.04 28.36
C ASP A 11 -29.47 -13.02 26.84
N SER A 12 -30.68 -12.67 26.39
CA SER A 12 -31.05 -12.67 24.97
C SER A 12 -30.10 -11.79 24.12
N GLN A 13 -29.70 -10.62 24.65
CA GLN A 13 -28.74 -9.74 23.97
C GLN A 13 -27.34 -10.36 23.88
N LEU A 14 -26.92 -11.09 24.92
CA LEU A 14 -25.64 -11.80 24.95
C LEU A 14 -25.62 -12.93 23.93
N GLN A 15 -26.66 -13.76 23.90
CA GLN A 15 -26.79 -14.85 22.91
C GLN A 15 -26.80 -14.31 21.47
N ALA A 16 -27.54 -13.23 21.22
CA ALA A 16 -27.57 -12.59 19.91
C ALA A 16 -26.19 -12.02 19.50
N ALA A 17 -25.44 -11.44 20.44
CA ALA A 17 -24.08 -10.96 20.18
C ALA A 17 -23.10 -12.10 19.87
N LEU A 18 -23.18 -13.20 20.62
CA LEU A 18 -22.35 -14.39 20.39
C LEU A 18 -22.64 -15.02 19.01
N GLN A 19 -23.91 -15.12 18.61
CA GLN A 19 -24.28 -15.61 17.28
C GLN A 19 -23.74 -14.73 16.15
N ARG A 20 -23.78 -13.40 16.31
CA ARG A 20 -23.18 -12.47 15.32
C ARG A 20 -21.66 -12.61 15.26
N LEU A 21 -21.00 -12.78 16.40
CA LEU A 21 -19.56 -13.01 16.47
C LEU A 21 -19.16 -14.32 15.79
N GLU A 22 -19.91 -15.39 16.04
CA GLU A 22 -19.72 -16.68 15.37
C GLU A 22 -19.81 -16.51 13.85
N HIS A 23 -20.88 -15.87 13.36
CA HIS A 23 -21.05 -15.63 11.93
C HIS A 23 -19.92 -14.78 11.33
N ALA A 24 -19.50 -13.74 12.06
CA ALA A 24 -18.41 -12.87 11.65
C ALA A 24 -17.04 -13.55 11.64
N GLY A 25 -16.88 -14.66 12.39
CA GLY A 25 -15.71 -15.54 12.35
C GLY A 25 -15.75 -16.58 11.23
N VAL A 26 -16.95 -16.98 10.79
CA VAL A 26 -17.13 -17.91 9.67
C VAL A 26 -16.92 -17.23 8.31
N ASP A 27 -17.48 -16.03 8.11
CA ASP A 27 -17.25 -15.24 6.90
C ASP A 27 -16.41 -13.99 7.21
N LEU A 28 -15.11 -14.11 6.97
CA LEU A 28 -14.16 -13.00 7.09
C LEU A 28 -14.03 -12.20 5.79
N SER A 29 -14.76 -12.51 4.71
CA SER A 29 -14.69 -11.75 3.45
C SER A 29 -14.91 -10.24 3.66
N PRO A 30 -15.84 -9.79 4.53
CA PRO A 30 -16.00 -8.37 4.83
C PRO A 30 -14.77 -7.75 5.51
N ALA A 31 -14.05 -8.50 6.35
CA ALA A 31 -12.81 -8.07 6.99
C ALA A 31 -11.65 -8.06 6.00
N MET A 32 -11.48 -9.14 5.22
CA MET A 32 -10.42 -9.28 4.22
C MET A 32 -10.53 -8.23 3.12
N ARG A 33 -11.75 -7.88 2.68
CA ARG A 33 -11.96 -6.74 1.76
C ARG A 33 -11.41 -5.43 2.31
N LYS A 34 -11.67 -5.14 3.59
CA LYS A 34 -11.17 -3.91 4.23
C LYS A 34 -9.66 -3.96 4.44
N ILE A 35 -9.11 -5.12 4.77
CA ILE A 35 -7.66 -5.35 4.85
C ILE A 35 -7.03 -5.08 3.47
N ALA A 36 -7.59 -5.61 2.39
CA ALA A 36 -7.08 -5.36 1.04
C ALA A 36 -7.09 -3.86 0.70
N GLN A 37 -8.15 -3.13 1.07
CA GLN A 37 -8.24 -1.68 0.93
C GLN A 37 -7.18 -0.94 1.76
N ALA A 38 -6.91 -1.38 2.98
CA ALA A 38 -5.84 -0.83 3.82
C ALA A 38 -4.46 -1.03 3.19
N LEU A 39 -4.17 -2.23 2.70
CA LEU A 39 -2.91 -2.54 2.02
C LEU A 39 -2.74 -1.70 0.74
N HIS A 40 -3.81 -1.49 -0.02
CA HIS A 40 -3.82 -0.58 -1.17
C HIS A 40 -3.48 0.85 -0.75
N LYS A 41 -4.16 1.36 0.29
CA LYS A 41 -3.90 2.71 0.79
C LYS A 41 -2.44 2.90 1.21
N VAL A 42 -1.86 1.96 1.97
CA VAL A 42 -0.46 2.07 2.37
C VAL A 42 0.47 1.99 1.16
N THR A 43 0.12 1.21 0.13
CA THR A 43 0.85 1.17 -1.14
C THR A 43 0.85 2.54 -1.83
N GLU A 44 -0.30 3.21 -1.89
CA GLU A 44 -0.42 4.58 -2.43
C GLU A 44 0.40 5.58 -1.60
N ASP A 45 0.34 5.48 -0.27
CA ASP A 45 1.13 6.32 0.64
C ASP A 45 2.64 6.10 0.45
N ASN A 46 3.07 4.86 0.15
CA ASN A 46 4.46 4.54 -0.21
C ASN A 46 4.86 5.14 -1.55
N PHE A 47 3.99 5.09 -2.56
CA PHE A 47 4.25 5.79 -3.82
C PHE A 47 4.39 7.29 -3.60
N ALA A 48 3.47 7.91 -2.85
CA ALA A 48 3.48 9.34 -2.55
C ALA A 48 4.72 9.75 -1.75
N ALA A 49 5.14 8.92 -0.79
CA ALA A 49 6.35 9.10 -0.02
C ALA A 49 7.62 8.73 -0.79
N GLU A 50 7.56 8.29 -2.05
CA GLU A 50 8.71 7.78 -2.81
C GLU A 50 9.50 6.70 -2.06
N GLY A 51 8.76 5.77 -1.45
CA GLY A 51 9.29 4.62 -0.71
C GLY A 51 9.38 4.83 0.80
N ARG A 52 9.25 3.71 1.51
CA ARG A 52 9.56 3.57 2.94
C ARG A 52 10.36 2.26 3.12
N PRO A 53 11.70 2.31 3.14
CA PRO A 53 12.55 3.50 3.10
C PRO A 53 12.54 4.24 1.77
N LYS A 54 12.96 5.51 1.79
CA LYS A 54 13.06 6.38 0.61
C LYS A 54 13.88 5.72 -0.51
N TRP A 55 13.37 5.75 -1.73
CA TRP A 55 14.04 5.18 -2.89
C TRP A 55 15.31 5.94 -3.25
N THR A 56 16.26 5.21 -3.85
CA THR A 56 17.46 5.81 -4.43
C THR A 56 17.07 6.83 -5.52
N PRO A 57 17.67 8.04 -5.50
CA PRO A 57 17.43 9.06 -6.52
C PRO A 57 17.67 8.56 -7.95
N LEU A 58 16.99 9.20 -8.90
CA LEU A 58 17.24 8.95 -10.32
C LEU A 58 18.65 9.35 -10.73
N ALA A 59 19.25 8.59 -11.66
CA ALA A 59 20.49 8.97 -12.31
C ALA A 59 20.33 10.30 -13.08
N GLU A 60 21.39 11.10 -13.14
CA GLU A 60 21.38 12.41 -13.83
C GLU A 60 20.97 12.30 -15.31
N ALA A 61 21.41 11.24 -16.00
CA ALA A 61 20.98 10.97 -17.37
C ALA A 61 19.45 10.78 -17.48
N THR A 62 18.82 10.14 -16.49
CA THR A 62 17.36 9.95 -16.47
C THR A 62 16.64 11.25 -16.16
N LYS A 63 17.15 12.06 -15.21
CA LYS A 63 16.62 13.39 -14.93
C LYS A 63 16.70 14.29 -16.17
N HIS A 64 17.85 14.31 -16.84
CA HIS A 64 18.05 15.04 -18.10
C HIS A 64 17.05 14.62 -19.19
N ALA A 65 16.83 13.31 -19.36
CA ALA A 65 15.82 12.80 -20.29
C ALA A 65 14.40 13.26 -19.93
N ARG A 66 14.01 13.17 -18.64
CA ARG A 66 12.68 13.62 -18.15
C ARG A 66 12.48 15.14 -18.26
N LEU A 67 13.54 15.94 -18.20
CA LEU A 67 13.45 17.39 -18.42
C LEU A 67 13.04 17.74 -19.86
N GLY A 68 13.44 16.91 -20.83
CA GLY A 68 13.28 17.15 -22.26
C GLY A 68 14.58 17.06 -23.08
N GLY A 69 15.66 16.54 -22.48
CA GLY A 69 16.94 16.31 -23.16
C GLY A 69 17.63 17.61 -23.61
N LYS A 70 18.38 17.56 -24.72
CA LYS A 70 19.17 18.72 -25.21
C LYS A 70 18.35 19.99 -25.43
N LYS A 71 17.05 19.87 -25.74
CA LYS A 71 16.17 21.02 -26.04
C LYS A 71 15.91 21.92 -24.82
N THR A 72 16.22 21.46 -23.61
CA THR A 72 15.99 22.22 -22.39
C THR A 72 17.12 23.18 -22.04
N TYR A 73 18.25 23.09 -22.75
CA TYR A 73 19.42 23.91 -22.54
C TYR A 73 19.48 25.03 -23.57
N LYS A 74 19.76 26.23 -23.10
CA LYS A 74 20.08 27.39 -23.94
C LYS A 74 21.46 27.21 -24.58
N LYS A 75 21.78 28.05 -25.57
CA LYS A 75 23.10 28.07 -26.22
C LYS A 75 24.26 28.32 -25.24
N ASN A 76 24.00 28.98 -24.11
CA ASN A 76 24.98 29.25 -23.05
C ASN A 76 25.13 28.10 -22.03
N GLY A 77 24.45 26.97 -22.21
CA GLY A 77 24.53 25.82 -21.30
C GLY A 77 23.62 25.89 -20.08
N GLU A 78 22.87 26.99 -19.88
CA GLU A 78 21.88 27.09 -18.81
C GLU A 78 20.56 26.43 -19.19
N LEU A 79 19.78 26.02 -18.19
CA LEU A 79 18.41 25.56 -18.41
C LEU A 79 17.48 26.70 -18.84
N THR A 80 16.53 26.38 -19.70
CA THR A 80 15.37 27.25 -19.96
C THR A 80 14.54 27.43 -18.69
N ALA A 81 13.86 28.57 -18.54
CA ALA A 81 13.02 28.82 -17.36
C ALA A 81 11.93 27.74 -17.16
N ALA A 82 11.39 27.18 -18.25
CA ALA A 82 10.46 26.06 -18.18
C ALA A 82 11.11 24.78 -17.64
N ALA A 83 12.35 24.48 -18.06
CA ALA A 83 13.08 23.32 -17.58
C ALA A 83 13.52 23.49 -16.12
N GLN A 84 13.94 24.69 -15.72
CA GLN A 84 14.25 24.99 -14.31
C GLN A 84 13.04 24.75 -13.42
N ARG A 85 11.86 25.27 -13.79
CA ARG A 85 10.61 25.02 -13.04
C ARG A 85 10.28 23.53 -12.92
N ARG A 86 10.52 22.74 -13.97
CA ARG A 86 10.32 21.28 -13.93
C ARG A 86 11.33 20.59 -13.02
N GLN A 87 12.57 21.04 -13.01
CA GLN A 87 13.60 20.52 -12.10
C GLN A 87 13.25 20.83 -10.64
N ASP A 88 12.83 22.07 -10.35
CA ASP A 88 12.45 22.52 -9.02
C ASP A 88 11.21 21.77 -8.49
N ALA A 89 10.27 21.42 -9.39
CA ALA A 89 9.12 20.58 -9.06
C ALA A 89 9.48 19.12 -8.74
N GLY A 90 10.68 18.67 -9.13
CA GLY A 90 11.15 17.31 -8.92
C GLY A 90 10.53 16.25 -9.85
N PHE A 91 11.08 15.04 -9.81
CA PHE A 91 10.58 13.89 -10.58
C PHE A 91 10.04 12.84 -9.63
N ARG A 92 8.75 12.54 -9.71
CA ARG A 92 8.21 11.36 -9.02
C ARG A 92 8.72 10.09 -9.68
N ILE A 93 9.56 9.34 -8.98
CA ILE A 93 10.39 8.29 -9.58
C ILE A 93 9.55 7.21 -10.28
N LEU A 94 8.53 6.67 -9.59
CA LEU A 94 7.61 5.66 -10.12
C LEU A 94 6.20 6.21 -10.45
N GLN A 95 6.00 7.51 -10.36
CA GLN A 95 4.72 8.16 -10.66
C GLN A 95 4.85 9.25 -11.73
N HIS A 96 5.74 9.03 -12.70
CA HIS A 96 5.95 9.98 -13.80
C HIS A 96 4.70 10.08 -14.68
N THR A 97 4.24 8.95 -15.22
CA THR A 97 2.95 8.84 -15.93
C THR A 97 1.81 8.40 -14.99
N GLY A 98 2.15 7.80 -13.86
CA GLY A 98 1.18 7.20 -12.94
C GLY A 98 0.80 5.75 -13.28
N ASP A 99 1.30 5.19 -14.38
CA ASP A 99 0.86 3.87 -14.87
C ASP A 99 1.07 2.74 -13.87
N LEU A 100 2.18 2.73 -13.12
CA LEU A 100 2.42 1.68 -12.13
C LEU A 100 1.48 1.83 -10.93
N ALA A 101 1.39 3.03 -10.37
CA ALA A 101 0.55 3.33 -9.21
C ALA A 101 -0.94 3.12 -9.53
N GLY A 102 -1.40 3.50 -10.74
CA GLY A 102 -2.77 3.29 -11.20
C GLY A 102 -3.10 1.85 -11.59
N ASN A 103 -2.10 0.96 -11.69
CA ASN A 103 -2.26 -0.47 -11.94
C ASN A 103 -1.95 -1.32 -10.69
N ILE A 104 -2.08 -0.73 -9.50
CA ILE A 104 -2.19 -1.51 -8.28
C ILE A 104 -3.61 -2.08 -8.20
N SER A 105 -3.71 -3.37 -7.94
CA SER A 105 -4.98 -4.07 -7.80
C SER A 105 -5.00 -4.83 -6.48
N THR A 106 -6.21 -5.01 -5.97
CA THR A 106 -6.47 -5.82 -4.79
C THR A 106 -7.39 -6.98 -5.14
N ASP A 107 -7.30 -8.03 -4.34
CA ASP A 107 -8.24 -9.15 -4.36
C ASP A 107 -8.46 -9.65 -2.93
N TYR A 108 -9.54 -10.38 -2.69
CA TYR A 108 -9.85 -10.92 -1.37
C TYR A 108 -10.84 -12.09 -1.43
N ASP A 109 -10.75 -12.98 -0.45
CA ASP A 109 -11.78 -13.96 -0.12
C ASP A 109 -11.93 -14.06 1.40
N SER A 110 -12.62 -15.08 1.92
CA SER A 110 -12.82 -15.28 3.36
C SER A 110 -11.55 -15.68 4.12
N THR A 111 -10.44 -15.92 3.44
CA THR A 111 -9.18 -16.43 4.01
C THR A 111 -7.97 -15.57 3.68
N GLN A 112 -8.03 -14.75 2.63
CA GLN A 112 -6.90 -13.93 2.19
C GLN A 112 -7.31 -12.54 1.74
N ALA A 113 -6.34 -11.62 1.83
CA ALA A 113 -6.38 -10.30 1.25
C ALA A 113 -5.08 -10.06 0.48
N VAL A 114 -5.19 -9.60 -0.76
CA VAL A 114 -4.09 -9.49 -1.71
C VAL A 114 -3.95 -8.05 -2.19
N VAL A 115 -2.71 -7.57 -2.33
CA VAL A 115 -2.36 -6.34 -3.03
C VAL A 115 -1.19 -6.60 -3.97
N GLY A 116 -1.22 -6.05 -5.17
CA GLY A 116 -0.16 -6.27 -6.15
C GLY A 116 -0.34 -5.44 -7.42
N SER A 117 0.42 -5.77 -8.46
CA SER A 117 0.28 -5.16 -9.78
C SER A 117 0.36 -6.21 -10.87
N ASN A 118 -0.38 -5.99 -11.95
CA ASN A 118 -0.35 -6.82 -13.15
C ASN A 118 0.68 -6.36 -14.19
N LYS A 119 1.49 -5.32 -13.90
CA LYS A 119 2.55 -4.88 -14.82
C LYS A 119 3.75 -5.82 -14.73
N GLU A 120 4.28 -6.27 -15.87
CA GLU A 120 5.48 -7.12 -15.91
C GLU A 120 6.69 -6.48 -15.22
N TYR A 121 6.85 -5.16 -15.37
CA TYR A 121 7.95 -4.40 -14.74
C TYR A 121 7.70 -4.02 -13.27
N ALA A 122 6.54 -4.37 -12.69
CA ALA A 122 6.26 -4.13 -11.28
C ALA A 122 7.28 -4.83 -10.37
N ALA A 123 7.54 -6.11 -10.65
CA ALA A 123 8.45 -6.94 -9.86
C ALA A 123 9.87 -6.39 -9.83
N ILE A 124 10.39 -5.92 -10.98
CA ILE A 124 11.75 -5.35 -11.01
C ILE A 124 11.85 -4.05 -10.23
N HIS A 125 10.75 -3.30 -10.09
CA HIS A 125 10.73 -2.13 -9.20
C HIS A 125 10.58 -2.54 -7.73
N GLN A 126 9.76 -3.53 -7.40
CA GLN A 126 9.61 -3.98 -6.02
C GLN A 126 10.92 -4.55 -5.45
N PHE A 127 11.58 -5.43 -6.20
CA PHE A 127 12.73 -6.22 -5.71
C PHE A 127 14.08 -5.73 -6.22
N GLY A 128 14.11 -4.91 -7.27
CA GLY A 128 15.35 -4.59 -7.99
C GLY A 128 15.86 -5.75 -8.82
N GLY A 129 17.03 -5.57 -9.44
CA GLY A 129 17.75 -6.63 -10.17
C GLY A 129 18.14 -6.24 -11.59
N MET A 130 18.52 -7.25 -12.38
CA MET A 130 19.04 -7.06 -13.74
C MET A 130 17.92 -7.00 -14.79
N ALA A 131 17.96 -5.96 -15.61
CA ALA A 131 16.95 -5.63 -16.62
C ALA A 131 17.56 -5.13 -17.94
N GLY A 132 16.68 -4.74 -18.88
CA GLY A 132 17.06 -4.27 -20.20
C GLY A 132 17.49 -5.40 -21.16
N ARG A 133 17.99 -5.01 -22.34
CA ARG A 133 18.41 -5.96 -23.37
C ARG A 133 19.53 -6.85 -22.85
N GLY A 134 19.26 -8.15 -22.74
CA GLY A 134 20.22 -9.13 -22.23
C GLY A 134 20.49 -9.04 -20.73
N ARG A 135 19.62 -8.37 -19.94
CA ARG A 135 19.75 -8.25 -18.47
C ARG A 135 21.10 -7.70 -18.01
N LYS A 136 21.56 -6.62 -18.68
CA LYS A 136 22.85 -5.98 -18.42
C LYS A 136 22.76 -4.68 -17.62
N VAL A 137 21.55 -4.23 -17.29
CA VAL A 137 21.32 -2.99 -16.55
C VAL A 137 20.78 -3.34 -15.17
N GLU A 138 21.52 -2.98 -14.13
CA GLU A 138 21.05 -3.12 -12.76
C GLU A 138 20.05 -2.00 -12.44
N ILE A 139 18.87 -2.39 -11.94
CA ILE A 139 17.84 -1.48 -11.45
C ILE A 139 17.79 -1.62 -9.93
N PRO A 140 17.97 -0.53 -9.17
CA PRO A 140 17.84 -0.58 -7.71
C PRO A 140 16.39 -0.86 -7.31
N ALA A 141 16.22 -1.58 -6.20
CA ALA A 141 14.92 -1.82 -5.60
C ALA A 141 14.26 -0.50 -5.20
N ARG A 142 12.97 -0.39 -5.50
CA ARG A 142 12.08 0.70 -5.16
C ARG A 142 10.79 0.11 -4.58
N PRO A 143 10.88 -0.53 -3.40
CA PRO A 143 9.73 -1.22 -2.81
C PRO A 143 8.61 -0.22 -2.53
N TYR A 144 7.41 -0.56 -2.99
CA TYR A 144 6.21 0.26 -2.85
C TYR A 144 5.08 -0.52 -2.17
N LEU A 145 5.10 -1.85 -2.20
CA LEU A 145 4.18 -2.68 -1.43
C LEU A 145 4.41 -2.48 0.08
N PRO A 146 3.40 -2.77 0.93
CA PRO A 146 3.43 -2.47 2.37
C PRO A 146 4.27 -3.49 3.15
N LEU A 147 5.50 -3.72 2.69
CA LEU A 147 6.43 -4.70 3.23
C LEU A 147 7.71 -4.01 3.70
N THR A 148 8.28 -4.51 4.80
CA THR A 148 9.64 -4.20 5.23
C THR A 148 10.65 -4.90 4.33
N THR A 149 11.93 -4.56 4.48
CA THR A 149 13.02 -5.24 3.77
C THR A 149 13.12 -6.72 4.13
N ASP A 150 12.63 -7.11 5.30
CA ASP A 150 12.66 -8.49 5.81
C ASP A 150 11.42 -9.30 5.38
N GLY A 151 10.47 -8.67 4.69
CA GLY A 151 9.26 -9.31 4.18
C GLY A 151 8.05 -9.26 5.12
N ASP A 152 8.17 -8.62 6.27
CA ASP A 152 7.06 -8.38 7.19
C ASP A 152 6.17 -7.21 6.72
N LEU A 153 4.96 -7.09 7.25
CA LEU A 153 4.17 -5.87 7.03
C LEU A 153 4.85 -4.65 7.65
N GLN A 154 4.82 -3.53 6.93
CA GLN A 154 5.19 -2.23 7.51
C GLN A 154 4.32 -1.93 8.74
N PRO A 155 4.86 -1.25 9.77
CA PRO A 155 4.11 -0.92 11.00
C PRO A 155 2.75 -0.28 10.72
N GLU A 156 2.69 0.66 9.80
CA GLU A 156 1.48 1.39 9.42
C GLU A 156 0.43 0.46 8.78
N ALA A 157 0.87 -0.50 7.97
CA ALA A 157 -0.02 -1.50 7.39
C ALA A 157 -0.48 -2.49 8.46
N ARG A 158 0.41 -2.95 9.34
CA ARG A 158 0.08 -3.87 10.44
C ARG A 158 -0.97 -3.25 11.37
N GLU A 159 -0.78 -1.98 11.75
CA GLU A 159 -1.72 -1.26 12.60
C GLU A 159 -3.11 -1.15 11.96
N GLU A 160 -3.18 -0.74 10.68
CA GLU A 160 -4.47 -0.63 9.98
C GLU A 160 -5.17 -1.99 9.80
N VAL A 161 -4.41 -3.06 9.58
CA VAL A 161 -4.95 -4.43 9.51
C VAL A 161 -5.54 -4.85 10.85
N LEU A 162 -4.81 -4.65 11.95
CA LEU A 162 -5.28 -5.01 13.29
C LEU A 162 -6.51 -4.19 13.69
N ASP A 163 -6.49 -2.89 13.40
CA ASP A 163 -7.65 -2.02 13.67
C ASP A 163 -8.86 -2.41 12.82
N THR A 164 -8.65 -2.81 11.56
CA THR A 164 -9.71 -3.33 10.70
C THR A 164 -10.36 -4.59 11.26
N ILE A 165 -9.55 -5.53 11.76
CA ILE A 165 -10.03 -6.76 12.41
C ILE A 165 -10.81 -6.42 13.68
N LEU A 166 -10.25 -5.55 14.53
CA LEU A 166 -10.90 -5.13 15.76
C LEU A 166 -12.26 -4.46 15.48
N ARG A 167 -12.32 -3.55 14.49
CA ARG A 167 -13.56 -2.91 14.06
C ARG A 167 -14.59 -3.91 13.53
N HIS A 168 -14.16 -4.94 12.80
CA HIS A 168 -15.03 -6.01 12.32
C HIS A 168 -15.66 -6.79 13.49
N LEU A 169 -14.85 -7.19 14.46
CA LEU A 169 -15.30 -7.95 15.63
C LEU A 169 -16.21 -7.11 16.55
N LYS A 170 -15.86 -5.84 16.81
CA LYS A 170 -16.69 -4.90 17.59
C LYS A 170 -18.07 -4.72 16.97
N ARG A 171 -18.11 -4.49 15.65
CA ARG A 171 -19.36 -4.38 14.90
C ARG A 171 -20.21 -5.64 15.01
N ALA A 172 -19.60 -6.82 14.98
CA ALA A 172 -20.31 -8.08 15.15
C ALA A 172 -20.85 -8.25 16.58
N ALA A 173 -20.04 -7.93 17.60
CA ALA A 173 -20.48 -7.90 18.99
C ALA A 173 -21.62 -6.89 19.24
N GLY A 174 -21.71 -5.83 18.43
CA GLY A 174 -22.70 -4.76 18.58
C GLY A 174 -22.24 -3.66 19.52
N VAL A 175 -20.92 -3.44 19.61
CA VAL A 175 -20.26 -2.40 20.42
C VAL A 175 -19.32 -1.53 19.61
#